data_AF-A0A1S8TT46-F1
#
_entry.id   AF-A0A1S8TT46-F1
#
_cell.length_a   1.000
_cell.length_b   1.000
_cell.length_c   1.000
_cell.angle_alpha   90.00
_cell.angle_beta   90.00
_cell.angle_gamma   90.00
#
_symmetry.space_group_name_H-M   'P 1'
#
loop_
_entity.id
_entity.type
_entity.pdbx_description
1 polymer ?
#
loop_
_entity_poly.entity_id
_entity_poly.type
_entity_poly.pdbx_seq_one_letter_code
_entity_poly.pdbx_strand_id
1 'polypeptide(L)'
;MKKNIAKFLSMSLIAAVLPICTVAYAKDNSGNEKIKEVLTNYFTNELNMKSELETIPNKYILPGSELEDYDKLKSELTVNWLRGINQQVDTYSENVKINKIETNGDSIKIDVNNNVSLKYKDSEVETKYTDNHIVSLKTTENNDLLVEYDIFEPDTNAKTIESKVANTEEKCKEYIEQKIENVNEKMNSLNGDIDKFNKDSKKLAAQRNISARSYSSYNGDSAASWAINNAYSSEDYSGNDCTNFVSKALKAGGLPTDSTWSNGSNAWIRVTELRNWLKNKGYATEYSSLYTCKKGDIVQLYNKDKGNWSHSLMITYIGGYGTVYVSAHSNAAQNKPLFQYYPENSTYSNIRYLKVTA
;
A
#
# COMPACT_ATOMS: atom_id res chain seq x y z
N MET A 1 45.97 70.24 58.45
CA MET A 1 44.77 69.93 57.64
C MET A 1 44.84 68.49 57.15
N LYS A 2 43.79 67.71 57.41
CA LYS A 2 43.37 66.43 56.75
C LYS A 2 44.42 65.30 56.70
N LYS A 3 44.42 64.26 57.55
CA LYS A 3 43.44 63.14 57.71
C LYS A 3 42.99 62.51 56.38
N ASN A 4 43.39 61.24 56.14
CA ASN A 4 42.52 60.09 55.78
C ASN A 4 43.29 59.05 54.93
N ILE A 5 43.56 57.85 55.47
CA ILE A 5 42.70 56.64 55.59
C ILE A 5 42.87 55.70 54.38
N ALA A 6 43.33 54.50 54.70
CA ALA A 6 43.42 53.32 53.85
C ALA A 6 42.07 52.93 53.24
N LYS A 7 42.10 52.39 52.01
CA LYS A 7 41.01 51.59 51.46
C LYS A 7 41.54 50.22 51.03
N PHE A 8 41.20 49.23 51.86
CA PHE A 8 41.08 47.84 51.48
C PHE A 8 40.05 47.73 50.33
N LEU A 9 40.43 47.06 49.24
CA LEU A 9 39.45 46.59 48.25
C LEU A 9 38.69 45.42 48.86
N SER A 10 37.43 45.63 49.20
CA SER A 10 36.46 44.57 49.44
C SER A 10 36.00 43.99 48.10
N MET A 11 36.24 42.69 47.91
CA MET A 11 35.74 41.91 46.79
C MET A 11 34.23 41.69 46.98
N SER A 12 33.40 42.46 46.28
CA SER A 12 31.94 42.26 46.27
C SER A 12 31.60 41.06 45.40
N LEU A 13 31.11 40.00 46.06
CA LEU A 13 30.49 38.84 45.44
C LEU A 13 29.14 39.28 44.83
N ILE A 14 29.08 39.47 43.51
CA ILE A 14 27.81 39.63 42.80
C ILE A 14 27.26 38.22 42.58
N ALA A 15 26.28 37.82 43.38
CA ALA A 15 25.45 36.66 43.10
C ALA A 15 24.60 36.99 41.87
N ALA A 16 25.01 36.48 40.70
CA ALA A 16 24.17 36.49 39.51
C ALA A 16 23.02 35.50 39.74
N VAL A 17 21.83 36.04 40.03
CA VAL A 17 20.58 35.28 39.95
C VAL A 17 20.37 34.94 38.49
N LEU A 18 20.68 33.69 38.11
CA LEU A 18 20.30 33.16 36.81
C LEU A 18 18.78 33.18 36.72
N PRO A 19 18.18 33.73 35.65
CA PRO A 19 16.76 33.55 35.42
C PRO A 19 16.53 32.06 35.18
N ILE A 20 15.63 31.47 35.97
CA ILE A 20 15.03 30.17 35.65
C ILE A 20 14.24 30.41 34.37
N CYS A 21 14.87 30.18 33.22
CA CYS A 21 14.16 30.02 31.96
C CYS A 21 13.34 28.74 32.11
N THR A 22 12.06 28.91 32.45
CA THR A 22 11.03 27.97 32.04
C THR A 22 11.14 27.85 30.52
N VAL A 23 11.72 26.75 30.04
CA VAL A 23 11.69 26.41 28.62
C VAL A 23 10.25 26.05 28.30
N ALA A 24 9.49 27.05 27.86
CA ALA A 24 8.32 26.80 27.06
C ALA A 24 8.80 26.05 25.81
N TYR A 25 8.41 24.78 25.69
CA TYR A 25 8.62 23.97 24.50
C TYR A 25 8.11 24.77 23.29
N ALA A 26 9.03 25.21 22.44
CA ALA A 26 8.67 25.82 21.17
C ALA A 26 8.02 24.73 20.32
N LYS A 27 6.70 24.77 20.25
CA LYS A 27 5.88 23.98 19.34
C LYS A 27 5.99 24.62 17.96
N ASP A 28 7.12 24.45 17.25
CA ASP A 28 7.31 25.04 15.92
C ASP A 28 8.35 24.30 15.06
N ASN A 29 7.94 23.86 13.86
CA ASN A 29 8.64 23.17 12.75
C ASN A 29 9.58 21.97 13.00
N SER A 30 10.49 21.97 13.97
CA SER A 30 11.54 20.94 14.06
C SER A 30 11.02 19.53 14.41
N GLY A 31 9.99 19.44 15.24
CA GLY A 31 9.36 18.17 15.62
C GLY A 31 8.66 17.48 14.44
N ASN A 32 8.00 18.27 13.59
CA ASN A 32 7.34 17.76 12.39
C ASN A 32 8.36 17.31 11.33
N GLU A 33 9.50 18.00 11.24
CA GLU A 33 10.62 17.59 10.39
C GLU A 33 11.20 16.24 10.83
N LYS A 34 11.43 16.05 12.15
CA LYS A 34 11.92 14.77 12.69
C LYS A 34 10.92 13.63 12.45
N ILE A 35 9.62 13.87 12.68
CA ILE A 35 8.57 12.88 12.38
C ILE A 35 8.60 12.51 10.89
N LYS A 36 8.67 13.50 10.00
CA LYS A 36 8.71 13.27 8.56
C LYS A 36 9.96 12.47 8.15
N GLU A 37 11.12 12.79 8.72
CA GLU A 37 12.36 12.05 8.48
C GLU A 37 12.26 10.59 8.91
N VAL A 38 11.73 10.31 10.10
CA VAL A 38 11.52 8.94 10.60
C VAL A 38 10.60 8.18 9.65
N LEU A 39 9.46 8.76 9.29
CA LEU A 39 8.48 8.11 8.41
C LEU A 39 9.03 7.90 6.99
N THR A 40 9.74 8.87 6.42
CA THR A 40 10.39 8.70 5.11
C THR A 40 11.39 7.55 5.12
N ASN A 41 12.27 7.48 6.12
CA ASN A 41 13.24 6.39 6.14
C ASN A 41 12.60 5.03 6.50
N TYR A 42 11.56 5.03 7.34
CA TYR A 42 10.77 3.84 7.66
C TYR A 42 10.16 3.23 6.38
N PHE A 43 9.50 4.03 5.55
CA PHE A 43 8.87 3.54 4.32
C PHE A 43 9.89 3.25 3.20
N THR A 44 10.90 4.10 3.03
CA THR A 44 11.97 3.90 2.02
C THR A 44 12.74 2.58 2.25
N ASN A 45 12.82 2.08 3.49
CA ASN A 45 13.46 0.79 3.78
C ASN A 45 12.89 -0.35 2.91
N GLU A 46 11.57 -0.44 2.77
CA GLU A 46 10.93 -1.49 1.95
C GLU A 46 11.34 -1.36 0.46
N LEU A 47 11.44 -0.13 -0.05
CA LEU A 47 11.85 0.13 -1.43
C LEU A 47 13.32 -0.23 -1.65
N ASN A 48 14.20 0.07 -0.69
CA ASN A 48 15.60 -0.34 -0.73
C ASN A 48 15.71 -1.87 -0.78
N MET A 49 14.98 -2.60 0.06
CA MET A 49 15.00 -4.07 0.02
C MET A 49 14.54 -4.64 -1.32
N LYS A 50 13.46 -4.09 -1.91
CA LYS A 50 12.95 -4.52 -3.22
C LYS A 50 13.93 -4.18 -4.36
N SER A 51 14.75 -3.14 -4.18
CA SER A 51 15.76 -2.72 -5.15
C SER A 51 17.06 -3.51 -5.02
N GLU A 52 17.54 -3.75 -3.80
CA GLU A 52 18.75 -4.53 -3.52
C GLU A 52 18.50 -6.04 -3.59
N LEU A 53 17.24 -6.47 -3.48
CA LEU A 53 16.82 -7.86 -3.27
C LEU A 53 17.50 -8.48 -2.06
N GLU A 54 17.60 -7.74 -0.97
CA GLU A 54 18.18 -8.18 0.29
C GLU A 54 17.31 -7.70 1.45
N THR A 55 17.28 -8.48 2.54
CA THR A 55 16.57 -8.10 3.76
C THR A 55 17.42 -7.09 4.53
N ILE A 56 16.87 -5.91 4.80
CA ILE A 56 17.56 -4.82 5.47
C ILE A 56 16.77 -4.47 6.74
N PRO A 57 17.30 -4.68 7.96
CA PRO A 57 16.58 -4.34 9.18
C PRO A 57 16.13 -2.88 9.21
N ASN A 58 14.86 -2.66 9.51
CA ASN A 58 14.31 -1.31 9.59
C ASN A 58 14.59 -0.68 10.96
N LYS A 59 15.72 0.04 11.05
CA LYS A 59 16.18 0.70 12.29
C LYS A 59 15.24 1.78 12.86
N TYR A 60 14.17 2.11 12.15
CA TYR A 60 13.17 3.10 12.57
C TYR A 60 11.99 2.46 13.30
N ILE A 61 11.97 1.14 13.43
CA ILE A 61 11.01 0.40 14.24
C ILE A 61 11.52 0.32 15.69
N LEU A 62 10.59 0.33 16.65
CA LEU A 62 10.89 0.14 18.07
C LEU A 62 11.44 -1.27 18.32
N PRO A 63 12.69 -1.44 18.82
CA PRO A 63 13.27 -2.75 19.08
C PRO A 63 12.48 -3.55 20.11
N GLY A 64 12.30 -4.83 19.85
CA GLY A 64 11.55 -5.77 20.69
C GLY A 64 10.03 -5.63 20.60
N SER A 65 9.51 -4.82 19.67
CA SER A 65 8.08 -4.71 19.41
C SER A 65 7.59 -5.82 18.48
N GLU A 66 6.29 -6.12 18.54
CA GLU A 66 5.65 -7.05 17.60
C GLU A 66 5.75 -6.55 16.14
N LEU A 67 5.85 -5.23 15.94
CA LEU A 67 6.06 -4.65 14.61
C LEU A 67 7.43 -5.03 14.04
N GLU A 68 8.48 -5.14 14.85
CA GLU A 68 9.81 -5.57 14.40
C GLU A 68 9.76 -7.03 13.90
N ASP A 69 9.08 -7.90 14.63
CA ASP A 69 8.89 -9.31 14.24
C ASP A 69 8.09 -9.42 12.93
N TYR A 70 7.01 -8.65 12.81
CA TYR A 70 6.21 -8.59 11.59
C TYR A 70 7.03 -8.08 10.39
N ASP A 71 7.75 -6.97 10.56
CA ASP A 71 8.57 -6.35 9.51
C ASP A 71 9.65 -7.31 9.02
N LYS A 72 10.34 -8.00 9.93
CA LYS A 72 11.33 -9.02 9.58
C LYS A 72 10.73 -10.15 8.74
N LEU A 73 9.64 -10.74 9.20
CA LEU A 73 8.98 -11.84 8.48
C LEU A 73 8.45 -11.39 7.11
N LYS A 74 7.86 -10.20 7.05
CA LYS A 74 7.34 -9.63 5.79
C LYS A 74 8.47 -9.30 4.82
N SER A 75 9.61 -8.82 5.32
CA SER A 75 10.81 -8.55 4.54
C SER A 75 11.36 -9.82 3.90
N GLU A 76 11.51 -10.89 4.70
CA GLU A 76 11.96 -12.20 4.23
C GLU A 76 11.01 -12.75 3.16
N LEU A 77 9.69 -12.69 3.40
CA LEU A 77 8.68 -13.15 2.44
C LEU A 77 8.80 -12.39 1.11
N THR A 78 8.88 -11.07 1.17
CA THR A 78 8.91 -10.17 0.00
C THR A 78 10.18 -10.40 -0.82
N VAL A 79 11.35 -10.44 -0.18
CA VAL A 79 12.63 -10.66 -0.88
C VAL A 79 12.69 -12.05 -1.52
N ASN A 80 12.27 -13.10 -0.79
CA ASN A 80 12.26 -14.47 -1.32
C ASN A 80 11.26 -14.63 -2.47
N TRP A 81 10.08 -14.00 -2.37
CA TRP A 81 9.10 -13.93 -3.44
C TRP A 81 9.71 -13.31 -4.71
N LEU A 82 10.24 -12.08 -4.60
CA LEU A 82 10.80 -11.33 -5.73
C LEU A 82 11.97 -12.05 -6.39
N ARG A 83 12.89 -12.64 -5.60
CA ARG A 83 13.95 -13.50 -6.12
C ARG A 83 13.39 -14.70 -6.88
N GLY A 84 12.40 -15.39 -6.30
CA GLY A 84 11.78 -16.57 -6.90
C GLY A 84 11.06 -16.31 -8.22
N ILE A 85 10.48 -15.12 -8.39
CA ILE A 85 9.81 -14.70 -9.63
C ILE A 85 10.70 -13.85 -10.55
N ASN A 86 11.99 -13.72 -10.22
CA ASN A 86 12.97 -12.91 -10.94
C ASN A 86 12.46 -11.48 -11.24
N GLN A 87 11.95 -10.81 -10.21
CA GLN A 87 11.55 -9.40 -10.25
C GLN A 87 12.42 -8.58 -9.31
N GLN A 88 12.75 -7.36 -9.72
CA GLN A 88 13.55 -6.42 -8.93
C GLN A 88 13.15 -4.99 -9.27
N VAL A 89 13.07 -4.14 -8.25
CA VAL A 89 12.85 -2.70 -8.47
C VAL A 89 14.15 -2.08 -9.00
N ASP A 90 14.06 -1.39 -10.11
CA ASP A 90 15.17 -0.71 -10.78
C ASP A 90 15.33 0.72 -10.27
N THR A 91 14.24 1.48 -10.33
CA THR A 91 14.20 2.88 -9.90
C THR A 91 12.93 3.12 -9.12
N TYR A 92 13.00 3.99 -8.12
CA TYR A 92 11.82 4.46 -7.38
C TYR A 92 11.98 5.91 -6.93
N SER A 93 10.86 6.53 -6.61
CA SER A 93 10.74 7.80 -5.93
C SER A 93 9.60 7.70 -4.92
N GLU A 94 9.81 8.27 -3.74
CA GLU A 94 8.84 8.23 -2.65
C GLU A 94 8.48 9.64 -2.19
N ASN A 95 7.21 9.85 -1.84
CA ASN A 95 6.74 11.05 -1.18
C ASN A 95 5.82 10.70 -0.01
N VAL A 96 6.33 10.90 1.20
CA VAL A 96 5.57 10.76 2.43
C VAL A 96 4.81 12.05 2.74
N LYS A 97 3.48 11.96 2.72
CA LYS A 97 2.57 13.07 3.01
C LYS A 97 1.85 12.82 4.33
N ILE A 98 2.21 13.60 5.34
CA ILE A 98 1.51 13.61 6.62
C ILE A 98 0.17 14.34 6.44
N ASN A 99 -0.92 13.66 6.75
CA ASN A 99 -2.28 14.19 6.68
C ASN A 99 -2.72 14.76 8.04
N LYS A 100 -2.40 14.07 9.15
CA LYS A 100 -2.76 14.47 10.51
C LYS A 100 -1.75 13.93 11.52
N ILE A 101 -1.48 14.72 12.56
CA ILE A 101 -0.70 14.32 13.73
C ILE A 101 -1.57 14.51 14.97
N GLU A 102 -1.64 13.49 15.81
CA GLU A 102 -2.30 13.50 17.12
C GLU A 102 -1.28 13.09 18.18
N THR A 103 -1.28 13.78 19.32
CA THR A 103 -0.32 13.53 20.41
C THR A 103 -1.09 13.20 21.68
N ASN A 104 -0.70 12.13 22.37
CA ASN A 104 -1.27 11.72 23.65
C ASN A 104 -0.16 11.19 24.56
N GLY A 105 0.30 12.03 25.50
CA GLY A 105 1.49 11.72 26.31
C GLY A 105 2.72 11.52 25.42
N ASP A 106 3.39 10.38 25.58
CA ASP A 106 4.62 10.03 24.84
C ASP A 106 4.36 9.34 23.49
N SER A 107 3.08 9.11 23.14
CA SER A 107 2.67 8.49 21.88
C SER A 107 2.21 9.55 20.87
N ILE A 108 2.68 9.40 19.63
CA ILE A 108 2.33 10.26 18.50
C ILE A 108 1.65 9.39 17.44
N LYS A 109 0.39 9.64 17.15
CA LYS A 109 -0.37 8.96 16.09
C LYS A 109 -0.37 9.82 14.83
N ILE A 110 -0.07 9.23 13.68
CA ILE A 110 0.05 9.93 12.41
C ILE A 110 -0.81 9.23 11.34
N ASP A 111 -1.70 9.99 10.71
CA ASP A 111 -2.30 9.61 9.45
C ASP A 111 -1.39 10.07 8.32
N VAL A 112 -0.90 9.12 7.52
CA VAL A 112 0.12 9.37 6.50
C VAL A 112 -0.20 8.62 5.22
N ASN A 113 0.04 9.28 4.10
CA ASN A 113 0.05 8.65 2.78
C ASN A 113 1.48 8.46 2.31
N ASN A 114 1.86 7.23 2.01
CA ASN A 114 3.07 6.93 1.29
C ASN A 114 2.77 6.86 -0.22
N ASN A 115 3.28 7.84 -0.99
CA ASN A 115 3.08 7.88 -2.44
C ASN A 115 4.35 7.38 -3.13
N VAL A 116 4.22 6.26 -3.83
CA VAL A 116 5.35 5.59 -4.47
C VAL A 116 5.19 5.63 -5.98
N SER A 117 6.29 5.97 -6.66
CA SER A 117 6.49 5.72 -8.09
C SER A 117 7.67 4.78 -8.22
N LEU A 118 7.53 3.67 -8.94
CA LEU A 118 8.63 2.73 -9.16
C LEU A 118 8.58 2.08 -10.54
N LYS A 119 9.70 1.51 -10.94
CA LYS A 119 9.82 0.71 -12.17
C LYS A 119 10.59 -0.57 -11.86
N TYR A 120 10.09 -1.70 -12.33
CA TYR A 120 10.80 -2.98 -12.28
C TYR A 120 11.75 -3.12 -13.46
N LYS A 121 12.88 -3.83 -13.28
CA LYS A 121 13.96 -3.96 -14.30
C LYS A 121 13.47 -4.37 -15.69
N ASP A 122 12.51 -5.29 -15.76
CA ASP A 122 11.96 -5.82 -17.03
C ASP A 122 10.57 -5.23 -17.39
N SER A 123 10.19 -4.11 -16.78
CA SER A 123 8.91 -3.44 -17.06
C SER A 123 9.07 -2.28 -18.03
N GLU A 124 8.18 -2.20 -19.01
CA GLU A 124 8.06 -1.00 -19.88
C GLU A 124 7.19 0.09 -19.25
N VAL A 125 6.43 -0.25 -18.20
CA VAL A 125 5.51 0.67 -17.53
C VAL A 125 5.99 1.03 -16.14
N GLU A 126 5.73 2.28 -15.77
CA GLU A 126 5.88 2.76 -14.39
C GLU A 126 4.67 2.32 -13.56
N THR A 127 4.96 1.88 -12.34
CA THR A 127 4.00 1.59 -11.28
C THR A 127 3.88 2.81 -10.38
N LYS A 128 2.65 3.24 -10.09
CA LYS A 128 2.38 4.26 -9.07
C LYS A 128 1.32 3.75 -8.11
N TYR A 129 1.48 4.02 -6.83
CA TYR A 129 0.43 3.76 -5.85
C TYR A 129 0.52 4.70 -4.66
N THR A 130 -0.61 4.83 -3.96
CA THR A 130 -0.68 5.51 -2.67
C THR A 130 -1.17 4.51 -1.63
N ASP A 131 -0.36 4.27 -0.61
CA ASP A 131 -0.72 3.47 0.56
C ASP A 131 -1.03 4.43 1.72
N ASN A 132 -2.19 4.27 2.36
CA ASN A 132 -2.60 5.05 3.53
C ASN A 132 -2.35 4.24 4.80
N HIS A 133 -1.64 4.84 5.75
CA HIS A 133 -1.23 4.22 7.00
C HIS A 133 -1.69 5.05 8.20
N ILE A 134 -1.98 4.38 9.31
CA ILE A 134 -1.98 5.01 10.63
C ILE A 134 -0.77 4.48 11.38
N VAL A 135 0.19 5.37 11.64
CA VAL A 135 1.46 5.04 12.29
C VAL A 135 1.48 5.59 13.71
N SER A 136 1.87 4.79 14.68
CA SER A 136 2.11 5.22 16.06
C SER A 136 3.61 5.28 16.32
N LEU A 137 4.12 6.45 16.69
CA LEU A 137 5.50 6.65 17.14
C LEU A 137 5.55 6.70 18.66
N LYS A 138 6.66 6.20 19.20
CA LYS A 138 7.03 6.30 20.60
C LYS A 138 8.31 7.09 20.76
N THR A 139 8.34 7.98 21.74
CA THR A 139 9.56 8.65 22.16
C THR A 139 10.32 7.77 23.13
N THR A 140 11.58 7.44 22.82
CA THR A 140 12.44 6.64 23.71
C THR A 140 13.07 7.51 24.81
N GLU A 141 13.67 6.88 25.82
CA GLU A 141 14.43 7.59 26.88
C GLU A 141 15.56 8.46 26.31
N ASN A 142 16.13 8.07 25.17
CA ASN A 142 17.16 8.83 24.45
C ASN A 142 16.59 9.93 23.53
N ASN A 143 15.29 10.19 23.61
CA ASN A 143 14.56 11.17 22.81
C ASN A 143 14.54 10.84 21.30
N ASP A 144 14.71 9.56 20.95
CA ASP A 144 14.52 9.06 19.58
C ASP A 144 13.04 8.77 19.33
N LEU A 145 12.60 8.95 18.07
CA LEU A 145 11.26 8.62 17.63
C LEU A 145 11.33 7.33 16.82
N LEU A 146 10.60 6.31 17.27
CA LEU A 146 10.56 5.00 16.61
C LEU A 146 9.12 4.57 16.39
N VAL A 147 8.90 3.83 15.31
CA VAL A 147 7.59 3.28 14.95
C VAL A 147 7.28 2.08 15.85
N GLU A 148 6.20 2.18 16.61
CA GLU A 148 5.72 1.10 17.49
C GLU A 148 4.61 0.29 16.82
N TYR A 149 3.71 0.96 16.07
CA TYR A 149 2.62 0.31 15.35
C TYR A 149 2.45 0.94 13.96
N ASP A 150 2.14 0.10 12.97
CA ASP A 150 1.70 0.52 11.63
C ASP A 150 0.43 -0.24 11.23
N ILE A 151 -0.65 0.50 10.97
CA ILE A 151 -1.94 -0.04 10.52
C ILE A 151 -2.10 0.24 9.03
N PHE A 152 -2.22 -0.84 8.25
CA PHE A 152 -2.34 -0.76 6.80
C PHE A 152 -3.10 -1.95 6.20
N GLU A 153 -3.97 -1.67 5.22
CA GLU A 153 -4.55 -2.70 4.34
C GLU A 153 -4.58 -2.25 2.87
N PRO A 154 -4.38 -3.17 1.92
CA PRO A 154 -4.29 -2.84 0.50
C PRO A 154 -5.62 -2.37 -0.13
N ASP A 155 -6.79 -2.73 0.41
CA ASP A 155 -8.11 -2.33 -0.11
C ASP A 155 -8.96 -1.51 0.87
N THR A 156 -8.39 -1.06 1.98
CA THR A 156 -9.16 -0.38 3.03
C THR A 156 -8.35 0.78 3.57
N ASN A 157 -8.98 1.95 3.67
CA ASN A 157 -8.35 3.11 4.28
C ASN A 157 -7.99 2.83 5.75
N ALA A 158 -6.76 3.15 6.17
CA ALA A 158 -6.24 2.81 7.49
C ALA A 158 -7.08 3.37 8.63
N LYS A 159 -7.72 4.54 8.49
CA LYS A 159 -8.66 5.08 9.49
C LYS A 159 -9.84 4.15 9.77
N THR A 160 -10.31 3.44 8.75
CA THR A 160 -11.42 2.50 8.91
C THR A 160 -11.01 1.31 9.78
N ILE A 161 -9.77 0.85 9.65
CA ILE A 161 -9.22 -0.23 10.48
C ILE A 161 -8.91 0.30 11.88
N GLU A 162 -8.25 1.45 11.97
CA GLU A 162 -7.91 2.16 13.21
C GLU A 162 -9.13 2.30 14.13
N SER A 163 -10.29 2.71 13.59
CA SER A 163 -11.52 2.81 14.38
C SER A 163 -11.97 1.50 15.07
N LYS A 164 -11.54 0.35 14.55
CA LYS A 164 -11.82 -0.99 15.09
C LYS A 164 -10.71 -1.48 16.02
N VAL A 165 -9.45 -1.22 15.68
CA VAL A 165 -8.26 -1.83 16.33
C VAL A 165 -7.45 -0.89 17.21
N ALA A 166 -7.52 0.44 17.04
CA ALA A 166 -6.61 1.38 17.70
C ALA A 166 -7.20 2.09 18.94
N ASN A 167 -8.19 1.45 19.58
CA ASN A 167 -8.79 1.99 20.80
C ASN A 167 -7.97 1.67 22.07
N THR A 168 -7.11 0.64 22.02
CA THR A 168 -6.21 0.22 23.11
C THR A 168 -4.91 -0.36 22.54
N GLU A 169 -3.83 -0.34 23.32
CA GLU A 169 -2.55 -0.97 22.98
C GLU A 169 -2.71 -2.48 22.70
N GLU A 170 -3.50 -3.17 23.52
CA GLU A 170 -3.81 -4.60 23.37
C GLU A 170 -4.39 -4.94 21.99
N LYS A 171 -5.31 -4.12 21.47
CA LYS A 171 -5.92 -4.36 20.15
C LYS A 171 -4.97 -4.06 18.98
N CYS A 172 -4.08 -3.09 19.14
CA CYS A 172 -3.00 -2.87 18.16
C CYS A 172 -2.07 -4.08 18.11
N LYS A 173 -1.75 -4.66 19.27
CA LYS A 173 -0.97 -5.88 19.36
C LYS A 173 -1.67 -7.07 18.71
N GLU A 174 -2.94 -7.33 19.03
CA GLU A 174 -3.74 -8.39 18.39
C GLU A 174 -3.76 -8.24 16.85
N TYR A 175 -3.87 -7.00 16.35
CA TYR A 175 -3.81 -6.72 14.92
C TYR A 175 -2.47 -7.14 14.30
N ILE A 176 -1.34 -6.78 14.91
CA ILE A 176 -0.01 -7.17 14.40
C ILE A 176 0.21 -8.68 14.54
N GLU A 177 -0.23 -9.31 15.64
CA GLU A 177 -0.13 -10.76 15.82
C GLU A 177 -0.89 -11.51 14.72
N GLN A 178 -2.09 -11.05 14.36
CA GLN A 178 -2.83 -11.60 13.21
C GLN A 178 -2.07 -11.41 11.90
N LYS A 179 -1.41 -10.26 11.70
CA LYS A 179 -0.55 -10.04 10.52
C LYS A 179 0.65 -10.98 10.47
N ILE A 180 1.28 -11.26 11.61
CA ILE A 180 2.37 -12.23 11.74
C ILE A 180 1.89 -13.63 11.37
N GLU A 181 0.74 -14.08 11.90
CA GLU A 181 0.14 -15.38 11.54
C GLU A 181 -0.09 -15.47 10.03
N ASN A 182 -0.70 -14.43 9.45
CA ASN A 182 -0.98 -14.36 8.01
C ASN A 182 0.31 -14.43 7.15
N VAL A 183 1.41 -13.81 7.58
CA VAL A 183 2.70 -13.89 6.88
C VAL A 183 3.33 -15.28 7.02
N ASN A 184 3.24 -15.91 8.20
CA ASN A 184 3.75 -17.26 8.42
C ASN A 184 3.02 -18.31 7.58
N GLU A 185 1.68 -18.24 7.52
CA GLU A 185 0.89 -19.06 6.59
C GLU A 185 1.38 -18.92 5.15
N LYS A 186 1.71 -17.69 4.76
CA LYS A 186 2.16 -17.38 3.41
C LYS A 186 3.57 -17.86 3.11
N MET A 187 4.45 -17.76 4.10
CA MET A 187 5.80 -18.31 4.01
C MET A 187 5.76 -19.83 3.78
N ASN A 188 4.82 -20.53 4.42
CA ASN A 188 4.64 -21.97 4.23
C ASN A 188 4.21 -22.35 2.80
N SER A 189 3.44 -21.50 2.11
CA SER A 189 3.01 -21.74 0.71
C SER A 189 3.93 -21.13 -0.34
N LEU A 190 4.99 -20.41 0.07
CA LEU A 190 5.78 -19.53 -0.79
C LEU A 190 6.32 -20.21 -2.05
N ASN A 191 7.02 -21.35 -1.89
CA ASN A 191 7.63 -22.05 -3.03
C ASN A 191 6.57 -22.52 -4.04
N GLY A 192 5.43 -23.02 -3.55
CA GLY A 192 4.32 -23.43 -4.41
C GLY A 192 3.69 -22.26 -5.16
N ASP A 193 3.57 -21.10 -4.49
CA ASP A 193 3.08 -19.87 -5.11
C ASP A 193 4.05 -19.35 -6.19
N ILE A 194 5.36 -19.41 -5.94
CA ILE A 194 6.42 -19.04 -6.90
C ILE A 194 6.35 -19.94 -8.15
N ASP A 195 6.29 -21.26 -7.95
CA ASP A 195 6.22 -22.23 -9.04
C ASP A 195 4.96 -22.01 -9.88
N LYS A 196 3.81 -21.80 -9.22
CA LYS A 196 2.54 -21.52 -9.89
C LYS A 196 2.60 -20.22 -10.68
N PHE A 197 3.13 -19.14 -10.09
CA PHE A 197 3.31 -17.87 -10.78
C PHE A 197 4.18 -18.01 -12.02
N ASN A 198 5.38 -18.58 -11.87
CA ASN A 198 6.32 -18.77 -12.97
C ASN A 198 5.73 -19.62 -14.10
N LYS A 199 5.00 -20.68 -13.76
CA LYS A 199 4.30 -21.53 -14.75
C LYS A 199 3.23 -20.74 -15.51
N ASP A 200 2.36 -20.04 -14.80
CA ASP A 200 1.25 -19.32 -15.41
C ASP A 200 1.73 -18.11 -16.22
N SER A 201 2.75 -17.38 -15.75
CA SER A 201 3.37 -16.26 -16.46
C SER A 201 4.05 -16.71 -17.76
N LYS A 202 4.82 -17.81 -17.74
CA LYS A 202 5.39 -18.41 -18.95
C LYS A 202 4.31 -18.81 -19.96
N LYS A 203 3.22 -19.42 -19.49
CA LYS A 203 2.09 -19.81 -20.34
C LYS A 203 1.39 -18.59 -20.94
N LEU A 204 1.17 -17.53 -20.17
CA LEU A 204 0.59 -16.28 -20.66
C LEU A 204 1.49 -15.65 -21.74
N ALA A 205 2.79 -15.55 -21.49
CA ALA A 205 3.75 -15.00 -22.44
C ALA A 205 3.73 -15.76 -23.78
N ALA A 206 3.65 -17.09 -23.74
CA ALA A 206 3.55 -17.92 -24.94
C ALA A 206 2.24 -17.68 -25.73
N GLN A 207 1.11 -17.51 -25.04
CA GLN A 207 -0.19 -17.28 -25.70
C GLN A 207 -0.29 -15.90 -26.37
N ARG A 208 0.42 -14.88 -25.87
CA ARG A 208 0.44 -13.55 -26.50
C ARG A 208 0.97 -13.55 -27.92
N ASN A 209 1.87 -14.48 -28.24
CA ASN A 209 2.40 -14.64 -29.60
C ASN A 209 1.38 -15.29 -30.56
N ILE A 210 0.23 -15.73 -30.05
CA ILE A 210 -0.83 -16.42 -30.79
C ILE A 210 -2.15 -15.64 -30.57
N SER A 211 -2.24 -14.39 -31.05
CA SER A 211 -3.51 -13.67 -30.96
C SER A 211 -4.41 -13.97 -32.17
N ALA A 212 -5.47 -14.75 -31.93
CA ALA A 212 -6.60 -14.84 -32.85
C ALA A 212 -7.48 -13.60 -32.67
N ARG A 213 -7.81 -12.92 -33.77
CA ARG A 213 -8.74 -11.78 -33.79
C ARG A 213 -10.14 -12.27 -33.41
N SER A 214 -10.59 -11.96 -32.21
CA SER A 214 -12.02 -12.05 -31.85
C SER A 214 -12.65 -10.69 -32.07
N TYR A 215 -13.70 -10.63 -32.89
CA TYR A 215 -14.54 -9.44 -33.04
C TYR A 215 -15.42 -9.32 -31.79
N SER A 216 -14.91 -8.60 -30.79
CA SER A 216 -15.60 -8.16 -29.59
C SER A 216 -16.10 -6.73 -29.84
N SER A 217 -17.34 -6.39 -29.48
CA SER A 217 -17.77 -4.98 -29.45
C SER A 217 -17.04 -4.18 -28.35
N TYR A 218 -16.53 -4.90 -27.35
CA TYR A 218 -15.71 -4.40 -26.26
C TYR A 218 -14.23 -4.19 -26.67
N ASN A 219 -13.73 -2.98 -26.45
CA ASN A 219 -12.34 -2.60 -26.61
C ASN A 219 -11.62 -2.56 -25.26
N GLY A 220 -10.86 -3.63 -24.97
CA GLY A 220 -10.09 -3.76 -23.73
C GLY A 220 -8.94 -2.75 -23.62
N ASP A 221 -8.35 -2.31 -24.72
CA ASP A 221 -7.32 -1.26 -24.70
C ASP A 221 -7.91 0.08 -24.26
N SER A 222 -9.10 0.44 -24.77
CA SER A 222 -9.80 1.66 -24.33
C SER A 222 -10.14 1.63 -22.84
N ALA A 223 -10.58 0.48 -22.33
CA ALA A 223 -10.85 0.31 -20.89
C ALA A 223 -9.59 0.42 -20.04
N ALA A 224 -8.50 -0.24 -20.47
CA ALA A 224 -7.20 -0.16 -19.82
C ALA A 224 -6.65 1.29 -19.82
N SER A 225 -6.69 1.98 -20.95
CA SER A 225 -6.29 3.38 -21.07
C SER A 225 -7.12 4.31 -20.19
N TRP A 226 -8.44 4.10 -20.13
CA TRP A 226 -9.29 4.86 -19.23
C TRP A 226 -8.88 4.64 -17.77
N ALA A 227 -8.64 3.39 -17.36
CA ALA A 227 -8.25 3.06 -16.00
C ALA A 227 -6.90 3.68 -15.64
N ILE A 228 -5.89 3.63 -16.51
CA ILE A 228 -4.60 4.29 -16.30
C ILE A 228 -4.79 5.79 -16.08
N ASN A 229 -5.56 6.46 -16.96
CA ASN A 229 -5.71 7.91 -16.93
C ASN A 229 -6.55 8.43 -15.75
N ASN A 230 -7.33 7.55 -15.10
CA ASN A 230 -8.23 7.92 -14.00
C ASN A 230 -7.85 7.28 -12.66
N ALA A 231 -6.71 6.58 -12.56
CA ALA A 231 -6.29 5.91 -11.33
C ALA A 231 -6.08 6.87 -10.14
N TYR A 232 -5.84 8.16 -10.41
CA TYR A 232 -5.66 9.23 -9.41
C TYR A 232 -6.76 10.30 -9.49
N SER A 233 -7.89 9.99 -10.15
CA SER A 233 -9.04 10.89 -10.11
C SER A 233 -9.68 10.92 -8.72
N SER A 234 -10.63 11.83 -8.49
CA SER A 234 -11.38 11.81 -7.24
C SER A 234 -12.29 10.58 -7.19
N GLU A 235 -12.28 9.87 -6.06
CA GLU A 235 -13.24 8.79 -5.79
C GLU A 235 -14.68 9.32 -5.70
N ASP A 236 -15.64 8.60 -6.27
CA ASP A 236 -17.06 8.89 -6.04
C ASP A 236 -17.52 8.30 -4.69
N TYR A 237 -16.99 7.12 -4.34
CA TYR A 237 -17.29 6.39 -3.11
C TYR A 237 -16.02 6.20 -2.28
N SER A 238 -15.70 7.18 -1.43
CA SER A 238 -14.48 7.21 -0.62
C SER A 238 -14.20 5.88 0.11
N GLY A 239 -13.04 5.30 -0.17
CA GLY A 239 -12.55 4.04 0.38
C GLY A 239 -13.23 2.79 -0.17
N ASN A 240 -14.18 2.91 -1.12
CA ASN A 240 -15.00 1.81 -1.62
C ASN A 240 -15.26 1.88 -3.15
N ASP A 241 -14.49 2.70 -3.87
CA ASP A 241 -14.71 2.98 -5.29
C ASP A 241 -14.25 1.90 -6.30
N CYS A 242 -13.63 0.80 -5.85
CA CYS A 242 -12.96 -0.15 -6.75
C CYS A 242 -13.84 -0.69 -7.90
N THR A 243 -15.09 -1.05 -7.61
CA THR A 243 -16.00 -1.58 -8.63
C THR A 243 -16.62 -0.46 -9.46
N ASN A 244 -16.90 0.70 -8.87
CA ASN A 244 -17.34 1.88 -9.63
C ASN A 244 -16.31 2.28 -10.68
N PHE A 245 -15.03 2.34 -10.29
CA PHE A 245 -13.89 2.59 -11.17
C PHE A 245 -13.80 1.56 -12.31
N VAL A 246 -13.83 0.26 -11.97
CA VAL A 246 -13.80 -0.80 -12.99
C VAL A 246 -15.02 -0.72 -13.92
N SER A 247 -16.21 -0.40 -13.41
CA SER A 247 -17.42 -0.25 -14.23
C SER A 247 -17.32 0.94 -15.19
N LYS A 248 -16.78 2.09 -14.74
CA LYS A 248 -16.49 3.23 -15.62
C LYS A 248 -15.49 2.86 -16.72
N ALA A 249 -14.43 2.12 -16.37
CA ALA A 249 -13.45 1.62 -17.34
C ALA A 249 -14.08 0.65 -18.36
N LEU A 250 -14.91 -0.30 -17.91
CA LEU A 250 -15.67 -1.20 -18.79
C LEU A 250 -16.57 -0.43 -19.77
N LYS A 251 -17.28 0.60 -19.27
CA LYS A 251 -18.14 1.45 -20.11
C LYS A 251 -17.31 2.23 -21.13
N ALA A 252 -16.15 2.75 -20.75
CA ALA A 252 -15.22 3.39 -21.67
C ALA A 252 -14.67 2.42 -22.73
N GLY A 253 -14.58 1.13 -22.39
CA GLY A 253 -14.32 0.04 -23.34
C GLY A 253 -15.49 -0.33 -24.24
N GLY A 254 -16.65 0.33 -24.12
CA GLY A 254 -17.80 0.12 -25.02
C GLY A 254 -18.81 -0.92 -24.54
N LEU A 255 -18.71 -1.41 -23.29
CA LEU A 255 -19.70 -2.34 -22.74
C LEU A 255 -21.07 -1.64 -22.61
N PRO A 256 -22.16 -2.18 -23.19
CA PRO A 256 -23.47 -1.51 -23.15
C PRO A 256 -24.06 -1.55 -21.74
N THR A 257 -24.61 -0.41 -21.31
CA THR A 257 -25.35 -0.29 -20.05
C THR A 257 -26.80 -0.75 -20.18
N ASP A 258 -27.42 -1.15 -19.08
CA ASP A 258 -28.84 -1.47 -18.99
C ASP A 258 -29.42 -1.08 -17.61
N SER A 259 -30.66 -1.49 -17.31
CA SER A 259 -31.31 -1.19 -16.02
C SER A 259 -30.69 -1.90 -14.82
N THR A 260 -29.88 -2.94 -15.04
CA THR A 260 -29.20 -3.69 -13.97
C THR A 260 -27.80 -3.14 -13.73
N TRP A 261 -27.08 -2.78 -14.79
CA TRP A 261 -25.75 -2.17 -14.76
C TRP A 261 -25.78 -0.79 -15.41
N SER A 262 -26.00 0.20 -14.55
CA SER A 262 -25.95 1.64 -14.83
C SER A 262 -25.25 2.37 -13.68
N ASN A 263 -24.84 3.61 -13.90
CA ASN A 263 -24.17 4.42 -12.88
C ASN A 263 -24.92 4.40 -11.53
N GLY A 264 -24.24 4.04 -10.45
CA GLY A 264 -24.80 3.94 -9.09
C GLY A 264 -25.64 2.69 -8.77
N SER A 265 -25.93 1.82 -9.74
CA SER A 265 -26.64 0.55 -9.49
C SER A 265 -25.78 -0.45 -8.71
N ASN A 266 -26.41 -1.45 -8.06
CA ASN A 266 -25.66 -2.46 -7.30
C ASN A 266 -24.64 -3.22 -8.17
N ALA A 267 -25.00 -3.62 -9.40
CA ALA A 267 -24.05 -4.28 -10.29
C ALA A 267 -22.91 -3.36 -10.75
N TRP A 268 -23.10 -2.05 -10.69
CA TRP A 268 -22.08 -1.07 -11.05
C TRP A 268 -21.06 -0.82 -9.93
N ILE A 269 -21.51 -0.84 -8.67
CA ILE A 269 -20.67 -0.45 -7.52
C ILE A 269 -20.23 -1.62 -6.63
N ARG A 270 -20.75 -2.84 -6.82
CA ARG A 270 -20.42 -3.99 -5.94
C ARG A 270 -19.75 -5.14 -6.69
N VAL A 271 -18.69 -5.67 -6.08
CA VAL A 271 -17.78 -6.66 -6.66
C VAL A 271 -18.52 -7.92 -7.15
N THR A 272 -19.38 -8.48 -6.31
CA THR A 272 -20.08 -9.73 -6.62
C THR A 272 -21.20 -9.53 -7.64
N GLU A 273 -21.94 -8.43 -7.52
CA GLU A 273 -23.04 -8.09 -8.42
C GLU A 273 -22.54 -7.74 -9.83
N LEU A 274 -21.39 -7.03 -9.96
CA LEU A 274 -20.74 -6.80 -11.25
C LEU A 274 -20.42 -8.13 -11.94
N ARG A 275 -19.77 -9.04 -11.23
CA ARG A 275 -19.43 -10.38 -11.74
C ARG A 275 -20.66 -11.14 -12.20
N ASN A 276 -21.72 -11.14 -11.38
CA ASN A 276 -22.95 -11.85 -11.69
C ASN A 276 -23.60 -11.28 -12.95
N TRP A 277 -23.68 -9.95 -13.08
CA TRP A 277 -24.21 -9.31 -14.27
C TRP A 277 -23.38 -9.65 -15.52
N LEU A 278 -22.05 -9.51 -15.47
CA LEU A 278 -21.16 -9.84 -16.60
C LEU A 278 -21.36 -11.28 -17.08
N LYS A 279 -21.42 -12.24 -16.17
CA LYS A 279 -21.62 -13.65 -16.52
C LYS A 279 -23.01 -13.94 -17.05
N ASN A 280 -24.05 -13.40 -16.41
CA ASN A 280 -25.44 -13.63 -16.81
C ASN A 280 -25.76 -13.05 -18.19
N LYS A 281 -25.07 -11.97 -18.59
CA LYS A 281 -25.16 -11.38 -19.93
C LYS A 281 -24.31 -12.09 -20.99
N GLY A 282 -23.44 -13.02 -20.58
CA GLY A 282 -22.44 -13.61 -21.47
C GLY A 282 -21.32 -12.65 -21.87
N TYR A 283 -21.16 -11.53 -21.15
CA TYR A 283 -20.12 -10.53 -21.41
C TYR A 283 -18.77 -10.91 -20.81
N ALA A 284 -18.72 -11.85 -19.87
CA ALA A 284 -17.46 -12.39 -19.39
C ALA A 284 -17.49 -13.88 -19.08
N THR A 285 -16.34 -14.52 -19.27
CA THR A 285 -16.06 -15.88 -18.77
C THR A 285 -15.14 -15.80 -17.57
N GLU A 286 -15.45 -16.55 -16.52
CA GLU A 286 -14.68 -16.59 -15.28
C GLU A 286 -13.64 -17.71 -15.33
N TYR A 287 -12.41 -17.39 -14.94
CA TYR A 287 -11.28 -18.30 -14.84
C TYR A 287 -10.59 -18.18 -13.49
N SER A 288 -9.91 -19.25 -13.08
CA SER A 288 -9.08 -19.30 -11.87
C SER A 288 -7.57 -19.14 -12.16
N SER A 289 -7.18 -18.94 -13.42
CA SER A 289 -5.78 -18.80 -13.82
C SER A 289 -5.57 -17.61 -14.75
N LEU A 290 -4.39 -17.01 -14.65
CA LEU A 290 -4.04 -15.76 -15.32
C LEU A 290 -3.72 -15.92 -16.81
N TYR A 291 -3.44 -17.13 -17.30
CA TYR A 291 -2.94 -17.31 -18.66
C TYR A 291 -3.96 -16.97 -19.76
N THR A 292 -5.24 -16.83 -19.42
CA THR A 292 -6.30 -16.43 -20.38
C THR A 292 -6.54 -14.93 -20.46
N CYS A 293 -5.87 -14.15 -19.61
CA CYS A 293 -6.14 -12.73 -19.41
C CYS A 293 -5.51 -11.85 -20.49
N LYS A 294 -6.19 -10.75 -20.79
CA LYS A 294 -5.74 -9.66 -21.68
C LYS A 294 -5.97 -8.30 -21.01
N LYS A 295 -5.43 -7.24 -21.61
CA LYS A 295 -5.77 -5.86 -21.22
C LYS A 295 -7.28 -5.65 -21.32
N GLY A 296 -7.85 -4.94 -20.35
CA GLY A 296 -9.30 -4.72 -20.23
C GLY A 296 -10.06 -5.83 -19.51
N ASP A 297 -9.44 -6.98 -19.25
CA ASP A 297 -10.04 -7.97 -18.37
C ASP A 297 -9.99 -7.52 -16.91
N ILE A 298 -10.86 -8.10 -16.08
CA ILE A 298 -11.00 -7.73 -14.68
C ILE A 298 -10.46 -8.83 -13.79
N VAL A 299 -9.77 -8.44 -12.73
CA VAL A 299 -9.42 -9.33 -11.62
C VAL A 299 -10.26 -8.95 -10.42
N GLN A 300 -10.75 -9.95 -9.69
CA GLN A 300 -11.35 -9.73 -8.38
C GLN A 300 -10.63 -10.57 -7.34
N LEU A 301 -10.51 -10.03 -6.14
CA LEU A 301 -9.76 -10.63 -5.03
C LEU A 301 -10.69 -10.90 -3.86
N TYR A 302 -10.46 -12.05 -3.21
CA TYR A 302 -11.16 -12.46 -2.00
C TYR A 302 -10.32 -12.10 -0.79
N ASN A 303 -10.83 -11.21 0.04
CA ASN A 303 -10.18 -10.79 1.28
C ASN A 303 -10.61 -11.75 2.39
N LYS A 304 -9.63 -12.44 2.98
CA LYS A 304 -9.89 -13.50 3.96
C LYS A 304 -10.42 -12.94 5.27
N ASP A 305 -9.92 -11.78 5.69
CA ASP A 305 -10.33 -11.12 6.93
C ASP A 305 -11.76 -10.58 6.85
N LYS A 306 -12.21 -10.19 5.65
CA LYS A 306 -13.60 -9.78 5.36
C LYS A 306 -14.54 -10.96 5.05
N GLY A 307 -13.99 -12.13 4.73
CA GLY A 307 -14.75 -13.31 4.30
C GLY A 307 -15.53 -13.11 2.98
N ASN A 308 -15.11 -12.20 2.10
CA ASN A 308 -15.82 -11.91 0.85
C ASN A 308 -14.91 -11.44 -0.30
N TRP A 309 -15.47 -11.43 -1.52
CA TRP A 309 -14.86 -10.76 -2.68
C TRP A 309 -14.98 -9.25 -2.50
N SER A 310 -13.86 -8.57 -2.22
CA SER A 310 -13.86 -7.18 -1.75
C SER A 310 -13.22 -6.18 -2.71
N HIS A 311 -12.43 -6.64 -3.68
CA HIS A 311 -11.66 -5.75 -4.53
C HIS A 311 -11.79 -6.11 -6.01
N SER A 312 -12.07 -5.10 -6.84
CA SER A 312 -12.08 -5.21 -8.31
C SER A 312 -10.93 -4.39 -8.89
N LEU A 313 -10.20 -4.98 -9.84
CA LEU A 313 -9.00 -4.45 -10.45
C LEU A 313 -9.08 -4.55 -11.97
N MET A 314 -8.63 -3.53 -12.69
CA MET A 314 -8.56 -3.55 -14.16
C MET A 314 -7.17 -3.99 -14.62
N ILE A 315 -7.07 -4.98 -15.52
CA ILE A 315 -5.78 -5.33 -16.15
C ILE A 315 -5.43 -4.25 -17.17
N THR A 316 -4.35 -3.52 -16.91
CA THR A 316 -3.95 -2.37 -17.72
C THR A 316 -2.72 -2.65 -18.58
N TYR A 317 -1.85 -3.56 -18.13
CA TYR A 317 -0.68 -3.95 -18.88
C TYR A 317 -0.30 -5.40 -18.57
N ILE A 318 0.34 -6.04 -19.55
CA ILE A 318 0.96 -7.34 -19.37
C ILE A 318 2.38 -7.16 -19.90
N GLY A 319 3.38 -7.48 -19.08
CA GLY A 319 4.79 -7.43 -19.46
C GLY A 319 5.21 -8.59 -20.37
N GLY A 320 6.40 -8.48 -20.98
CA GLY A 320 6.94 -9.48 -21.90
C GLY A 320 7.05 -10.88 -21.29
N TYR A 321 7.39 -10.96 -20.00
CA TYR A 321 7.49 -12.22 -19.25
C TYR A 321 6.16 -12.71 -18.64
N GLY A 322 5.03 -12.10 -19.00
CA GLY A 322 3.71 -12.50 -18.49
C GLY A 322 3.37 -11.92 -17.11
N THR A 323 4.15 -10.97 -16.60
CA THR A 323 3.80 -10.17 -15.41
C THR A 323 2.56 -9.34 -15.70
N VAL A 324 1.50 -9.52 -14.93
CA VAL A 324 0.23 -8.78 -15.08
C VAL A 324 0.27 -7.53 -14.19
N TYR A 325 -0.12 -6.40 -14.76
CA TYR A 325 -0.22 -5.12 -14.09
C TYR A 325 -1.66 -4.64 -14.11
N VAL A 326 -2.09 -4.03 -13.00
CA VAL A 326 -3.46 -3.59 -12.78
C VAL A 326 -3.53 -2.14 -12.32
N SER A 327 -4.68 -1.51 -12.53
CA SER A 327 -5.03 -0.23 -11.90
C SER A 327 -6.26 -0.35 -11.01
N ALA A 328 -6.30 0.47 -9.96
CA ALA A 328 -7.31 0.50 -8.89
C ALA A 328 -7.54 1.92 -8.37
N HIS A 329 -8.62 2.14 -7.60
CA HIS A 329 -9.04 3.47 -7.15
C HIS A 329 -9.31 3.65 -5.65
N SER A 330 -9.80 2.64 -4.92
CA SER A 330 -10.06 2.78 -3.45
C SER A 330 -8.80 3.02 -2.63
N ASN A 331 -7.67 2.47 -3.09
CA ASN A 331 -6.33 2.98 -2.87
C ASN A 331 -5.76 3.16 -4.28
N ALA A 332 -5.48 4.40 -4.66
CA ALA A 332 -5.07 4.73 -6.01
C ALA A 332 -3.84 3.91 -6.40
N ALA A 333 -3.95 3.16 -7.49
CA ALA A 333 -2.86 2.39 -8.05
C ALA A 333 -2.93 2.41 -9.57
N GLN A 334 -1.81 2.75 -10.21
CA GLN A 334 -1.63 2.76 -11.64
C GLN A 334 -0.56 1.74 -12.01
N ASN A 335 -0.91 0.75 -12.83
CA ASN A 335 0.00 -0.33 -13.24
C ASN A 335 0.78 -0.92 -12.06
N LYS A 336 0.11 -1.25 -10.95
CA LYS A 336 0.72 -2.01 -9.85
C LYS A 336 0.77 -3.49 -10.26
N PRO A 337 1.90 -4.20 -10.10
CA PRO A 337 1.93 -5.62 -10.43
C PRO A 337 0.89 -6.38 -9.62
N LEU A 338 0.12 -7.24 -10.28
CA LEU A 338 -0.93 -8.02 -9.64
C LEU A 338 -0.40 -8.91 -8.52
N PHE A 339 0.85 -9.40 -8.65
CA PHE A 339 1.46 -10.25 -7.63
C PHE A 339 1.57 -9.56 -6.27
N GLN A 340 1.72 -8.22 -6.23
CA GLN A 340 1.78 -7.46 -4.97
C GLN A 340 0.45 -7.50 -4.21
N TYR A 341 -0.67 -7.75 -4.90
CA TYR A 341 -1.95 -8.04 -4.25
C TYR A 341 -2.11 -9.54 -3.99
N TYR A 342 -1.85 -10.37 -4.99
CA TYR A 342 -1.93 -11.82 -4.86
C TYR A 342 -0.98 -12.52 -5.85
N PRO A 343 -0.13 -13.45 -5.41
CA PRO A 343 -0.18 -14.06 -4.07
C PRO A 343 0.68 -13.36 -3.02
N GLU A 344 1.60 -12.43 -3.31
CA GLU A 344 2.60 -11.94 -2.33
C GLU A 344 2.00 -11.40 -1.01
N ASN A 345 0.85 -10.73 -1.08
CA ASN A 345 0.18 -10.16 0.08
C ASN A 345 -0.78 -11.17 0.73
N SER A 346 -0.74 -11.25 2.06
CA SER A 346 -1.47 -12.24 2.86
C SER A 346 -2.93 -11.87 3.17
N THR A 347 -3.36 -10.63 2.90
CA THR A 347 -4.76 -10.18 3.06
C THR A 347 -5.70 -10.91 2.10
N TYR A 348 -5.23 -11.31 0.91
CA TYR A 348 -6.03 -11.99 -0.08
C TYR A 348 -5.72 -13.48 -0.14
N SER A 349 -6.75 -14.33 -0.03
CA SER A 349 -6.61 -15.78 -0.09
C SER A 349 -7.07 -16.40 -1.41
N ASN A 350 -7.79 -15.65 -2.25
CA ASN A 350 -8.26 -16.14 -3.53
C ASN A 350 -8.36 -15.04 -4.59
N ILE A 351 -8.37 -15.47 -5.85
CA ILE A 351 -8.38 -14.61 -7.03
C ILE A 351 -9.28 -15.22 -8.11
N ARG A 352 -10.00 -14.37 -8.84
CA ARG A 352 -10.71 -14.75 -10.05
C ARG A 352 -10.46 -13.75 -11.17
N TYR A 353 -10.46 -14.28 -12.39
CA TYR A 353 -10.24 -13.51 -13.61
C TYR A 353 -11.53 -13.53 -14.43
N LEU A 354 -12.00 -12.36 -14.85
CA LEU A 354 -13.17 -12.20 -15.70
C LEU A 354 -12.69 -11.73 -17.07
N LYS A 355 -12.62 -12.68 -18.01
CA LYS A 355 -12.27 -12.39 -19.40
C LYS A 355 -13.46 -11.79 -20.12
N VAL A 356 -13.35 -10.53 -20.50
CA VAL A 356 -14.45 -9.78 -21.13
C VAL A 356 -14.47 -10.04 -22.63
N THR A 357 -15.62 -10.43 -23.16
CA THR A 357 -15.79 -10.96 -24.53
C THR A 357 -16.95 -10.35 -25.31
N ALA A 358 -17.61 -9.31 -24.77
CA ALA A 358 -18.79 -8.68 -25.38
C ALA A 358 -18.52 -8.04 -26.74
#